data_AF-A0A7Y0C5E4-F1
#
_entry.id   AF-A0A7Y0C5E4-F1
#
_cell.length_a   1.000
_cell.length_b   1.000
_cell.length_c   1.000
_cell.angle_alpha   90.00
_cell.angle_beta   90.00
_cell.angle_gamma   90.00
#
_symmetry.space_group_name_H-M   'P 1'
#
loop_
_entity.id
_entity.type
_entity.pdbx_description
1 polymer ?
#
loop_
_entity_poly.entity_id
_entity_poly.type
_entity_poly.pdbx_seq_one_letter_code
_entity_poly.pdbx_strand_id
1 'polypeptide(L)'
;MNDEQLLRYSRHILLDEIGIEGQEKLLASHVLIVGAGGLGSPVALYLGSAGVGRLTVVDHDRVDATNLQRQIAHTLERIGEFKSESVVQSIAAINPDVQVISVTERADDVLLDKLVEKADVVLDCTDNFATRHAINRACVKHRKPLVSGAAIRFDGQIAVYDPRSDLSPCYACVFPESDLLEETSCASMGVFAPLVGIVGTVQAAEALKLLCEIGRPLTGRLLLLDGRSMEWNEMKVSRNAACKVCGSH
;
A
#
# COMPACT_ATOMS: atom_id res chain seq x y z
N MET A 1 -0.06 25.20 -4.96
CA MET A 1 0.72 25.15 -3.69
C MET A 1 0.87 26.54 -3.10
N ASN A 2 1.04 26.66 -1.77
CA ASN A 2 1.47 27.92 -1.13
C ASN A 2 3.00 27.95 -0.91
N ASP A 3 3.56 29.08 -0.45
CA ASP A 3 5.01 29.25 -0.25
C ASP A 3 5.62 28.25 0.74
N GLU A 4 4.88 27.91 1.81
CA GLU A 4 5.34 26.91 2.79
C GLU A 4 5.44 25.51 2.16
N GLN A 5 4.45 25.13 1.34
CA GLN A 5 4.45 23.87 0.61
C GLN A 5 5.56 23.81 -0.43
N LEU A 6 5.85 24.91 -1.13
CA LEU A 6 6.98 24.98 -2.07
C LEU A 6 8.31 24.73 -1.36
N LEU A 7 8.51 25.30 -0.16
CA LEU A 7 9.70 25.05 0.65
C LEU A 7 9.76 23.61 1.17
N ARG A 8 8.65 23.10 1.72
CA ARG A 8 8.52 21.74 2.27
C ARG A 8 8.84 20.67 1.22
N TYR A 9 8.26 20.79 0.03
CA TYR A 9 8.42 19.81 -1.05
C TYR A 9 9.55 20.15 -2.03
N SER A 10 10.39 21.15 -1.72
CA SER A 10 11.47 21.61 -2.61
C SER A 10 12.37 20.49 -3.12
N ARG A 11 12.67 19.48 -2.30
CA ARG A 11 13.49 18.32 -2.72
C ARG A 11 12.80 17.39 -3.71
N HIS A 12 11.47 17.31 -3.67
CA HIS A 12 10.68 16.54 -4.63
C HIS A 12 10.51 17.32 -5.94
N ILE A 13 10.24 18.63 -5.82
CA ILE A 13 10.08 19.55 -6.96
C ILE A 13 11.36 19.65 -7.81
N LEU A 14 12.54 19.49 -7.20
CA LEU A 14 13.83 19.49 -7.90
C LEU A 14 14.07 18.25 -8.78
N LEU A 15 13.24 17.20 -8.67
CA LEU A 15 13.33 16.04 -9.55
C LEU A 15 12.56 16.34 -10.84
N ASP A 16 13.23 16.29 -11.99
CA ASP A 16 12.64 16.66 -13.30
C ASP A 16 11.36 15.86 -13.60
N GLU A 17 11.30 14.58 -13.20
CA GLU A 17 10.12 13.74 -13.39
C GLU A 17 8.92 14.16 -12.53
N ILE A 18 9.15 14.81 -11.38
CA ILE A 18 8.08 15.27 -10.49
C ILE A 18 7.77 16.73 -10.77
N GLY A 19 8.75 17.62 -10.65
CA GLY A 19 8.55 19.05 -10.87
C GLY A 19 7.48 19.65 -9.97
N ILE A 20 6.97 20.82 -10.36
CA ILE A 20 5.85 21.46 -9.69
C ILE A 20 4.57 20.68 -9.99
N GLU A 21 4.36 20.28 -11.24
CA GLU A 21 3.14 19.64 -11.72
C GLU A 21 2.89 18.29 -11.03
N GLY A 22 3.92 17.45 -10.89
CA GLY A 22 3.82 16.18 -10.18
C GLY A 22 3.53 16.35 -8.71
N GLN A 23 4.14 17.35 -8.05
CA GLN A 23 3.81 17.64 -6.65
C GLN A 23 2.37 18.14 -6.49
N GLU A 24 1.84 18.92 -7.44
CA GLU A 24 0.42 19.31 -7.45
C GLU A 24 -0.51 18.10 -7.67
N LYS A 25 -0.13 17.14 -8.53
CA LYS A 25 -0.86 15.87 -8.65
C LYS A 25 -0.91 15.13 -7.32
N LEU A 26 0.22 15.01 -6.61
CA LEU A 26 0.26 14.36 -5.29
C LEU A 26 -0.68 15.04 -4.29
N LEU A 27 -0.64 16.38 -4.21
CA LEU A 27 -1.52 17.16 -3.33
C LEU A 27 -3.00 17.04 -3.67
N ALA A 28 -3.34 16.75 -4.94
CA ALA A 28 -4.71 16.50 -5.37
C ALA A 28 -5.16 15.03 -5.22
N SER A 29 -4.22 14.11 -4.96
CA SER A 29 -4.47 12.67 -4.99
C SER A 29 -5.06 12.13 -3.69
N HIS A 30 -5.83 11.05 -3.83
CA HIS A 30 -6.37 10.25 -2.73
C HIS A 30 -5.85 8.82 -2.78
N VAL A 31 -5.22 8.39 -1.69
CA VAL A 31 -4.73 7.02 -1.53
C VAL A 31 -5.49 6.29 -0.42
N LEU A 32 -5.92 5.06 -0.72
CA LEU A 32 -6.49 4.14 0.25
C LEU A 32 -5.41 3.15 0.72
N ILE A 33 -5.16 3.10 2.02
CA ILE A 33 -4.21 2.17 2.65
C ILE A 33 -5.02 1.16 3.49
N VAL A 34 -4.95 -0.12 3.13
CA VAL A 34 -5.63 -1.18 3.87
C VAL A 34 -4.60 -1.95 4.70
N GLY A 35 -4.67 -1.78 6.02
CA GLY A 35 -3.69 -2.25 6.99
C GLY A 35 -2.70 -1.14 7.37
N ALA A 36 -2.59 -0.89 8.67
CA ALA A 36 -1.68 0.08 9.31
C ALA A 36 -0.52 -0.62 10.06
N GLY A 37 -0.30 -1.91 9.79
CA GLY A 37 0.74 -2.72 10.41
C GLY A 37 2.17 -2.45 9.88
N GLY A 38 2.98 -3.50 9.77
CA GLY A 38 4.41 -3.37 9.46
C GLY A 38 4.68 -2.80 8.06
N LEU A 39 3.85 -3.16 7.07
CA LEU A 39 3.89 -2.60 5.72
C LEU A 39 3.20 -1.24 5.64
N GLY A 40 2.04 -1.13 6.31
CA GLY A 40 1.21 0.08 6.30
C GLY A 40 1.88 1.29 6.96
N SER A 41 2.66 1.05 8.01
CA SER A 41 3.41 2.08 8.73
C SER A 41 4.34 2.91 7.81
N PRO A 42 5.36 2.33 7.15
CA PRO A 42 6.21 3.09 6.24
C PRO A 42 5.43 3.65 5.04
N VAL A 43 4.42 2.94 4.52
CA VAL A 43 3.56 3.43 3.44
C VAL A 43 2.91 4.76 3.83
N ALA A 44 2.20 4.78 4.96
CA ALA A 44 1.53 5.95 5.47
C ALA A 44 2.49 7.12 5.72
N LEU A 45 3.64 6.85 6.35
CA LEU A 45 4.62 7.89 6.67
C LEU A 45 5.27 8.50 5.41
N TYR A 46 5.63 7.68 4.41
CA TYR A 46 6.23 8.19 3.18
C TYR A 46 5.21 8.93 2.30
N LEU A 47 3.99 8.41 2.16
CA LEU A 47 2.95 9.11 1.38
C LEU A 47 2.51 10.42 2.05
N GLY A 48 2.36 10.42 3.38
CA GLY A 48 2.03 11.62 4.14
C GLY A 48 3.14 12.67 4.09
N SER A 49 4.40 12.27 4.26
CA SER A 49 5.53 13.21 4.15
C SER A 49 5.75 13.72 2.71
N ALA A 50 5.45 12.92 1.69
CA ALA A 50 5.51 13.32 0.29
C ALA A 50 4.38 14.27 -0.14
N GLY A 51 3.39 14.51 0.73
CA GLY A 51 2.30 15.45 0.44
C GLY A 51 1.19 14.87 -0.42
N VAL A 52 0.91 13.57 -0.32
CA VAL A 52 -0.36 13.03 -0.88
C VAL A 52 -1.52 13.70 -0.15
N GLY A 53 -2.40 14.38 -0.89
CA GLY A 53 -3.40 15.28 -0.31
C GLY A 53 -4.37 14.61 0.66
N ARG A 54 -4.84 13.41 0.31
CA ARG A 54 -5.75 12.64 1.15
C ARG A 54 -5.29 11.19 1.31
N LEU A 55 -5.28 10.71 2.55
CA LEU A 55 -5.01 9.32 2.90
C LEU A 55 -6.19 8.76 3.69
N THR A 56 -6.81 7.68 3.20
CA THR A 56 -7.76 6.90 4.00
C THR A 56 -7.04 5.65 4.51
N VAL A 57 -6.98 5.46 5.83
CA VAL A 57 -6.31 4.31 6.46
C VAL A 57 -7.34 3.41 7.12
N VAL A 58 -7.46 2.19 6.61
CA VAL A 58 -8.39 1.17 7.12
C VAL A 58 -7.61 0.18 7.97
N ASP A 59 -7.85 0.18 9.27
CA ASP A 59 -7.33 -0.82 10.20
C ASP A 59 -8.21 -0.86 11.47
N HIS A 60 -8.65 -2.06 11.84
CA HIS A 60 -9.52 -2.33 12.98
C HIS A 60 -8.76 -2.78 14.23
N ASP A 61 -7.48 -3.11 14.10
CA ASP A 61 -6.64 -3.51 15.21
C ASP A 61 -6.29 -2.32 16.09
N ARG A 62 -5.88 -2.65 17.32
CA ARG A 62 -5.27 -1.70 18.26
C ARG A 62 -3.76 -1.83 18.27
N VAL A 63 -3.09 -0.75 18.62
CA VAL A 63 -1.63 -0.74 18.82
C VAL A 63 -1.29 -1.66 19.99
N ASP A 64 -0.31 -2.54 19.77
CA ASP A 64 0.17 -3.50 20.76
C ASP A 64 1.70 -3.42 20.90
N ALA A 65 2.21 -3.54 22.12
CA ALA A 65 3.64 -3.45 22.41
C ALA A 65 4.48 -4.46 21.60
N THR A 66 3.97 -5.69 21.40
CA THR A 66 4.65 -6.75 20.64
C THR A 66 4.82 -6.42 19.15
N ASN A 67 4.06 -5.44 18.67
CA ASN A 67 4.02 -5.04 17.27
C ASN A 67 4.98 -3.87 16.97
N LEU A 68 5.39 -3.12 17.99
CA LEU A 68 6.22 -1.91 17.85
C LEU A 68 7.60 -2.17 17.24
N GLN A 69 8.13 -3.39 17.33
CA GLN A 69 9.41 -3.76 16.71
C GLN A 69 9.44 -3.56 15.19
N ARG A 70 8.26 -3.50 14.53
CA ARG A 70 8.14 -3.36 13.07
C ARG A 70 7.08 -2.34 12.61
N GLN A 71 6.24 -1.83 13.50
CA GLN A 71 5.14 -0.90 13.17
C GLN A 71 5.52 0.53 13.57
N ILE A 72 6.42 1.12 12.79
CA ILE A 72 7.10 2.37 13.10
C ILE A 72 6.21 3.62 13.10
N ALA A 73 4.96 3.52 12.64
CA ALA A 73 3.99 4.60 12.76
C ALA A 73 3.33 4.67 14.15
N HIS A 74 3.63 3.73 15.05
CA HIS A 74 3.06 3.68 16.39
C HIS A 74 4.13 3.84 17.46
N THR A 75 3.72 4.27 18.65
CA THR A 75 4.61 4.49 19.81
C THR A 75 4.05 3.79 21.05
N LEU A 76 4.89 3.69 22.09
CA LEU A 76 4.49 3.15 23.40
C LEU A 76 3.32 3.94 24.02
N GLU A 77 3.27 5.25 23.81
CA GLU A 77 2.23 6.13 24.35
C GLU A 77 0.84 5.85 23.78
N ARG A 78 0.77 5.28 22.57
CA ARG A 78 -0.49 5.01 21.85
C ARG A 78 -0.94 3.56 21.94
N ILE A 79 -0.36 2.75 22.84
CA ILE A 79 -0.81 1.35 23.06
C ILE A 79 -2.30 1.34 23.43
N GLY A 80 -3.06 0.46 22.79
CA GLY A 80 -4.51 0.34 22.97
C GLY A 80 -5.35 1.27 22.09
N GLU A 81 -4.77 2.30 21.46
CA GLU A 81 -5.48 3.10 20.44
C GLU A 81 -5.66 2.31 19.15
N PHE A 82 -6.65 2.67 18.32
CA PHE A 82 -6.76 2.06 16.99
C PHE A 82 -5.55 2.42 16.14
N LYS A 83 -5.01 1.43 15.40
CA LYS A 83 -3.82 1.66 14.56
C LYS A 83 -4.08 2.74 13.51
N SER A 84 -5.26 2.75 12.90
CA SER A 84 -5.66 3.76 11.91
C SER A 84 -5.68 5.18 12.48
N GLU A 85 -6.14 5.37 13.73
CA GLU A 85 -6.10 6.66 14.42
C GLU A 85 -4.67 7.06 14.84
N SER A 86 -3.86 6.08 15.28
CA SER A 86 -2.45 6.28 15.62
C SER A 86 -1.63 6.76 14.40
N VAL A 87 -1.96 6.28 13.19
CA VAL A 87 -1.37 6.78 11.94
C VAL A 87 -1.73 8.25 11.67
N VAL A 88 -2.99 8.65 11.91
CA VAL A 88 -3.41 10.07 11.76
C VAL A 88 -2.51 10.98 12.58
N GLN A 89 -2.28 10.64 13.85
CA GLN A 89 -1.43 11.41 14.75
C GLN A 89 0.03 11.47 14.26
N SER A 90 0.57 10.34 13.79
CA SER A 90 1.94 10.27 13.28
C SER A 90 2.15 11.12 12.04
N ILE A 91 1.21 11.11 11.10
CA ILE A 91 1.31 11.92 9.89
C ILE A 91 1.12 13.40 10.23
N ALA A 92 0.14 13.76 11.07
CA ALA A 92 -0.08 15.15 11.47
C ALA A 92 1.16 15.78 12.13
N ALA A 93 1.95 14.98 12.88
CA ALA A 93 3.21 15.42 13.48
C ALA A 93 4.32 15.69 12.44
N ILE A 94 4.24 15.10 11.25
CA ILE A 94 5.24 15.24 10.17
C ILE A 94 4.77 16.30 9.15
N ASN A 95 3.53 16.19 8.71
CA ASN A 95 2.93 17.00 7.66
C ASN A 95 1.45 17.27 7.97
N PRO A 96 1.13 18.39 8.63
CA PRO A 96 -0.24 18.73 9.02
C PRO A 96 -1.15 19.12 7.83
N ASP A 97 -0.58 19.34 6.64
CA ASP A 97 -1.35 19.71 5.45
C ASP A 97 -2.12 18.52 4.85
N VAL A 98 -1.74 17.28 5.19
CA VAL A 98 -2.35 16.07 4.64
C VAL A 98 -3.63 15.73 5.37
N GLN A 99 -4.72 15.54 4.62
CA GLN A 99 -5.97 15.04 5.17
C GLN A 99 -5.89 13.52 5.39
N VAL A 100 -5.76 13.09 6.64
CA VAL A 100 -5.79 11.65 6.99
C VAL A 100 -7.12 11.28 7.60
N ILE A 101 -7.78 10.27 7.04
CA ILE A 101 -9.06 9.72 7.49
C ILE A 101 -8.81 8.32 8.04
N SER A 102 -9.08 8.11 9.32
CA SER A 102 -9.06 6.78 9.93
C SER A 102 -10.39 6.06 9.72
N VAL A 103 -10.31 4.76 9.41
CA VAL A 103 -11.46 3.85 9.38
C VAL A 103 -11.11 2.65 10.26
N THR A 104 -11.81 2.52 11.39
CA THR A 104 -11.53 1.51 12.43
C THR A 104 -12.31 0.21 12.21
N GLU A 105 -12.76 -0.03 10.97
CA GLU A 105 -13.59 -1.17 10.59
C GLU A 105 -12.77 -2.21 9.84
N ARG A 106 -13.22 -3.48 9.88
CA ARG A 106 -12.59 -4.54 9.08
C ARG A 106 -12.90 -4.29 7.61
N ALA A 107 -11.89 -4.46 6.75
CA ALA A 107 -12.01 -4.31 5.30
C ALA A 107 -12.80 -5.47 4.67
N ASP A 108 -14.13 -5.42 4.75
CA ASP A 108 -15.03 -6.34 4.05
C ASP A 108 -15.36 -5.85 2.63
N ASP A 109 -16.06 -6.69 1.85
CA ASP A 109 -16.41 -6.37 0.47
C ASP A 109 -17.28 -5.10 0.35
N VAL A 110 -18.17 -4.82 1.32
CA VAL A 110 -19.08 -3.65 1.27
C VAL A 110 -18.33 -2.35 1.52
N LEU A 111 -17.42 -2.35 2.50
CA LEU A 111 -16.58 -1.21 2.82
C LEU A 111 -15.59 -0.94 1.68
N LEU A 112 -14.92 -2.00 1.19
CA LEU A 112 -13.96 -1.90 0.11
C LEU A 112 -14.62 -1.38 -1.18
N ASP A 113 -15.83 -1.82 -1.51
CA ASP A 113 -16.55 -1.33 -2.69
C ASP A 113 -16.69 0.20 -2.69
N LYS A 114 -17.05 0.78 -1.53
CA LYS A 114 -17.26 2.23 -1.37
C LYS A 114 -15.96 3.03 -1.34
N LEU A 115 -14.92 2.48 -0.69
CA LEU A 115 -13.66 3.20 -0.48
C LEU A 115 -12.77 3.15 -1.73
N VAL A 116 -12.71 1.99 -2.39
CA VAL A 116 -11.87 1.80 -3.58
C VAL A 116 -12.36 2.69 -4.72
N GLU A 117 -13.68 2.80 -4.95
CA GLU A 117 -14.26 3.69 -5.98
C GLU A 117 -13.68 5.12 -5.94
N LYS A 118 -13.46 5.64 -4.73
CA LYS A 118 -13.03 7.02 -4.47
C LYS A 118 -11.53 7.22 -4.46
N ALA A 119 -10.73 6.16 -4.43
CA ALA A 119 -9.28 6.23 -4.39
C ALA A 119 -8.69 6.38 -5.80
N ASP A 120 -7.54 7.03 -5.91
CA ASP A 120 -6.75 7.06 -7.14
C ASP A 120 -5.81 5.86 -7.21
N VAL A 121 -5.25 5.44 -6.06
CA VAL A 121 -4.44 4.23 -5.89
C VAL A 121 -4.79 3.56 -4.56
N VAL A 122 -4.79 2.23 -4.54
CA VAL A 122 -5.02 1.41 -3.35
C VAL A 122 -3.74 0.67 -2.98
N LEU A 123 -3.41 0.65 -1.69
CA LEU A 123 -2.31 -0.14 -1.14
C LEU A 123 -2.84 -1.27 -0.26
N ASP A 124 -2.49 -2.50 -0.63
CA ASP A 124 -2.72 -3.67 0.19
C ASP A 124 -1.48 -3.90 1.08
N CYS A 125 -1.66 -3.58 2.36
CA CYS A 125 -0.69 -3.74 3.43
C CYS A 125 -1.15 -4.80 4.45
N THR A 126 -2.07 -5.68 4.06
CA THR A 126 -2.68 -6.70 4.92
C THR A 126 -1.81 -7.95 4.99
N ASP A 127 -2.13 -8.89 5.88
CA ASP A 127 -1.35 -10.11 6.09
C ASP A 127 -2.15 -11.40 5.89
N ASN A 128 -3.40 -11.31 5.41
CA ASN A 128 -4.28 -12.44 5.19
C ASN A 128 -4.83 -12.49 3.77
N PHE A 129 -4.87 -13.68 3.18
CA PHE A 129 -5.25 -13.87 1.78
C PHE A 129 -6.69 -13.44 1.49
N ALA A 130 -7.64 -13.69 2.39
CA ALA A 130 -9.05 -13.35 2.18
C ALA A 130 -9.23 -11.84 1.91
N THR A 131 -8.59 -10.98 2.69
CA THR A 131 -8.66 -9.52 2.51
C THR A 131 -7.96 -9.08 1.22
N ARG A 132 -6.80 -9.67 0.89
CA ARG A 132 -6.08 -9.39 -0.38
C ARG A 132 -6.96 -9.67 -1.59
N HIS A 133 -7.68 -10.79 -1.57
CA HIS A 133 -8.63 -11.13 -2.62
C HIS A 133 -9.82 -10.16 -2.68
N ALA A 134 -10.38 -9.76 -1.55
CA ALA A 134 -11.45 -8.77 -1.50
C ALA A 134 -11.00 -7.41 -2.08
N ILE A 135 -9.82 -6.92 -1.69
CA ILE A 135 -9.22 -5.69 -2.23
C ILE A 135 -9.04 -5.82 -3.75
N ASN A 136 -8.47 -6.93 -4.22
CA ASN A 136 -8.27 -7.18 -5.64
C ASN A 136 -9.58 -7.14 -6.44
N ARG A 137 -10.64 -7.80 -5.95
CA ARG A 137 -11.96 -7.78 -6.61
C ARG A 137 -12.51 -6.37 -6.71
N ALA A 138 -12.45 -5.59 -5.63
CA ALA A 138 -12.90 -4.21 -5.61
C ALA A 138 -12.08 -3.32 -6.58
N CYS A 139 -10.75 -3.46 -6.60
CA CYS A 139 -9.88 -2.72 -7.51
C CYS A 139 -10.14 -3.04 -8.97
N VAL A 140 -10.33 -4.32 -9.33
CA VAL A 140 -10.71 -4.72 -10.70
C VAL A 140 -12.07 -4.14 -11.07
N LYS A 141 -13.07 -4.26 -10.20
CA LYS A 141 -14.43 -3.72 -10.44
C LYS A 141 -14.41 -2.22 -10.74
N HIS A 142 -13.66 -1.44 -9.96
CA HIS A 142 -13.60 0.03 -10.06
C HIS A 142 -12.46 0.56 -10.94
N ARG A 143 -11.72 -0.34 -11.62
CA ARG A 143 -10.53 -0.03 -12.42
C ARG A 143 -9.50 0.84 -11.69
N LYS A 144 -9.23 0.53 -10.43
CA LYS A 144 -8.25 1.25 -9.59
C LYS A 144 -6.93 0.49 -9.49
N PRO A 145 -5.78 1.15 -9.69
CA PRO A 145 -4.46 0.55 -9.43
C PRO A 145 -4.35 0.04 -8.00
N LEU A 146 -3.78 -1.15 -7.87
CA LEU A 146 -3.48 -1.82 -6.62
C LEU A 146 -1.97 -2.05 -6.51
N VAL A 147 -1.36 -1.54 -5.44
CA VAL A 147 0.01 -1.86 -5.04
C VAL A 147 -0.06 -2.85 -3.87
N SER A 148 0.29 -4.11 -4.10
CA SER A 148 0.19 -5.17 -3.09
C SER A 148 1.58 -5.59 -2.63
N GLY A 149 1.81 -5.55 -1.32
CA GLY A 149 3.03 -5.99 -0.67
C GLY A 149 2.78 -7.12 0.30
N ALA A 150 3.75 -8.02 0.47
CA ALA A 150 3.72 -9.09 1.44
C ALA A 150 5.12 -9.32 2.01
N ALA A 151 5.19 -9.80 3.25
CA ALA A 151 6.45 -10.13 3.89
C ALA A 151 6.23 -11.23 4.94
N ILE A 152 7.08 -12.24 4.92
CA ILE A 152 7.03 -13.35 5.86
C ILE A 152 8.45 -13.86 6.12
N ARG A 153 8.80 -14.11 7.39
CA ARG A 153 10.19 -14.45 7.78
C ARG A 153 11.18 -13.41 7.23
N PHE A 154 11.97 -13.76 6.23
CA PHE A 154 12.92 -12.87 5.55
C PHE A 154 12.53 -12.63 4.08
N ASP A 155 11.39 -13.15 3.63
CA ASP A 155 11.00 -13.18 2.22
C ASP A 155 9.94 -12.11 1.96
N GLY A 156 10.26 -11.14 1.11
CA GLY A 156 9.41 -10.01 0.74
C GLY A 156 8.90 -10.12 -0.68
N GLN A 157 7.69 -9.60 -0.94
CA GLN A 157 7.07 -9.60 -2.25
C GLN A 157 6.36 -8.28 -2.51
N ILE A 158 6.42 -7.79 -3.74
CA ILE A 158 5.66 -6.62 -4.17
C ILE A 158 5.29 -6.70 -5.65
N ALA A 159 4.06 -6.31 -5.98
CA ALA A 159 3.57 -6.18 -7.33
C ALA A 159 2.60 -5.00 -7.46
N VAL A 160 2.48 -4.48 -8.68
CA VAL A 160 1.42 -3.54 -9.06
C VAL A 160 0.46 -4.25 -10.00
N TYR A 161 -0.84 -4.10 -9.74
CA TYR A 161 -1.91 -4.56 -10.60
C TYR A 161 -2.71 -3.33 -11.04
N ASP A 162 -2.68 -3.02 -12.33
CA ASP A 162 -3.32 -1.82 -12.87
C ASP A 162 -4.45 -2.18 -13.85
N PRO A 163 -5.67 -2.39 -13.35
CA PRO A 163 -6.82 -2.78 -14.17
C PRO A 163 -7.29 -1.69 -15.14
N ARG A 164 -6.65 -0.50 -15.16
CA ARG A 164 -6.86 0.48 -16.24
C ARG A 164 -6.30 -0.02 -17.57
N SER A 165 -5.33 -0.94 -17.54
CA SER A 165 -4.77 -1.62 -18.70
C SER A 165 -5.32 -3.03 -18.83
N ASP A 166 -5.88 -3.35 -19.99
CA ASP A 166 -6.44 -4.68 -20.26
C ASP A 166 -5.33 -5.75 -20.39
N LEU A 167 -4.06 -5.38 -20.44
CA LEU A 167 -2.95 -6.34 -20.40
C LEU A 167 -2.48 -6.65 -18.97
N SER A 168 -2.93 -5.89 -17.97
CA SER A 168 -2.50 -6.11 -16.59
C SER A 168 -3.07 -7.42 -16.05
N PRO A 169 -2.25 -8.27 -15.38
CA PRO A 169 -2.80 -9.29 -14.50
C PRO A 169 -3.51 -8.61 -13.31
N CYS A 170 -4.34 -9.38 -12.63
CA CYS A 170 -4.83 -9.06 -11.29
C CYS A 170 -4.16 -9.99 -10.26
N TYR A 171 -4.34 -9.73 -8.96
CA TYR A 171 -3.79 -10.58 -7.90
C TYR A 171 -4.18 -12.06 -8.07
N ALA A 172 -5.45 -12.32 -8.41
CA ALA A 172 -5.98 -13.67 -8.63
C ALA A 172 -5.44 -14.38 -9.89
N CYS A 173 -4.72 -13.68 -10.78
CA CYS A 173 -3.96 -14.32 -11.86
C CYS A 173 -2.66 -14.97 -11.35
N VAL A 174 -2.09 -14.44 -10.26
CA VAL A 174 -0.83 -14.89 -9.66
C VAL A 174 -1.09 -15.89 -8.54
N PHE A 175 -2.06 -15.56 -7.70
CA PHE A 175 -2.44 -16.34 -6.52
C PHE A 175 -3.93 -16.67 -6.65
N PRO A 176 -4.32 -17.78 -7.30
CA PRO A 176 -5.72 -18.15 -7.46
C PRO A 176 -6.40 -18.42 -6.11
N GLU A 177 -7.69 -18.04 -5.96
CA GLU A 177 -8.47 -18.35 -4.74
C GLU A 177 -8.64 -19.86 -4.49
N SER A 178 -8.46 -20.70 -5.52
CA SER A 178 -8.47 -22.16 -5.37
C SER A 178 -7.27 -22.70 -4.60
N ASP A 179 -6.19 -21.93 -4.54
CA ASP A 179 -4.89 -22.35 -4.02
C ASP A 179 -4.68 -21.84 -2.58
N LEU A 180 -5.76 -21.42 -1.91
CA LEU A 180 -5.77 -21.06 -0.50
C LEU A 180 -5.38 -22.29 0.33
N LEU A 181 -4.08 -22.48 0.52
CA LEU A 181 -3.52 -23.36 1.54
C LEU A 181 -4.02 -22.90 2.91
N GLU A 182 -4.17 -23.85 3.84
CA GLU A 182 -4.55 -23.57 5.24
C GLU A 182 -3.79 -22.35 5.77
N GLU A 183 -4.53 -21.38 6.32
CA GLU A 183 -4.01 -20.12 6.85
C GLU A 183 -2.97 -20.40 7.94
N THR A 184 -1.71 -20.56 7.55
CA THR A 184 -0.60 -20.45 8.48
C THR A 184 -0.39 -18.96 8.72
N SER A 185 -1.06 -18.45 9.74
CA SER A 185 -0.95 -17.06 10.17
C SER A 185 0.51 -16.61 10.19
N CYS A 186 0.83 -15.55 9.43
CA CYS A 186 2.15 -14.93 9.41
C CYS A 186 2.64 -14.58 10.84
N ALA A 187 1.71 -14.35 11.78
CA ALA A 187 2.03 -14.09 13.18
C ALA A 187 2.73 -15.26 13.88
N SER A 188 2.53 -16.50 13.41
CA SER A 188 3.18 -17.69 13.97
C SER A 188 4.60 -17.93 13.46
N MET A 189 4.95 -17.37 12.29
CA MET A 189 6.25 -17.60 11.64
C MET A 189 7.28 -16.50 11.89
N GLY A 190 6.88 -15.38 12.50
CA GLY A 190 7.72 -14.22 12.70
C GLY A 190 8.05 -13.46 11.41
N VAL A 191 8.61 -12.26 11.56
CA VAL A 191 9.02 -11.42 10.42
C VAL A 191 10.21 -10.55 10.82
N PHE A 192 11.19 -10.46 9.93
CA PHE A 192 12.35 -9.58 10.08
C PHE A 192 11.90 -8.12 9.95
N ALA A 193 11.97 -7.33 11.03
CA ALA A 193 11.40 -5.98 11.08
C ALA A 193 11.79 -5.06 9.91
N PRO A 194 13.07 -4.97 9.51
CA PRO A 194 13.45 -4.11 8.39
C PRO A 194 12.81 -4.52 7.06
N LEU A 195 12.46 -5.80 6.88
CA LEU A 195 11.88 -6.31 5.65
C LEU A 195 10.54 -5.65 5.33
N VAL A 196 9.65 -5.53 6.32
CA VAL A 196 8.36 -4.84 6.12
C VAL A 196 8.56 -3.34 5.87
N GLY A 197 9.60 -2.75 6.47
CA GLY A 197 10.05 -1.39 6.17
C GLY A 197 10.43 -1.22 4.70
N ILE A 198 11.28 -2.11 4.18
CA ILE A 198 11.75 -2.11 2.79
C ILE A 198 10.57 -2.28 1.85
N VAL A 199 9.79 -3.37 2.00
CA VAL A 199 8.66 -3.67 1.11
C VAL A 199 7.63 -2.54 1.12
N GLY A 200 7.25 -2.03 2.30
CA GLY A 200 6.29 -0.92 2.40
C GLY A 200 6.83 0.39 1.80
N THR A 201 8.13 0.66 1.90
CA THR A 201 8.74 1.83 1.22
C THR A 201 8.70 1.67 -0.30
N VAL A 202 8.94 0.46 -0.82
CA VAL A 202 8.77 0.20 -2.26
C VAL A 202 7.29 0.36 -2.66
N GLN A 203 6.34 -0.05 -1.81
CA GLN A 203 4.91 0.20 -2.08
C GLN A 203 4.59 1.70 -2.19
N ALA A 204 5.11 2.51 -1.26
CA ALA A 204 4.95 3.97 -1.33
C ALA A 204 5.56 4.55 -2.62
N ALA A 205 6.75 4.09 -3.00
CA ALA A 205 7.40 4.52 -4.23
C ALA A 205 6.58 4.17 -5.48
N GLU A 206 6.04 2.95 -5.58
CA GLU A 206 5.15 2.56 -6.68
C GLU A 206 3.87 3.40 -6.72
N ALA A 207 3.28 3.71 -5.56
CA ALA A 207 2.11 4.59 -5.49
C ALA A 207 2.42 6.00 -5.99
N LEU A 208 3.52 6.62 -5.54
CA LEU A 208 3.96 7.94 -6.03
C LEU A 208 4.23 7.93 -7.53
N LYS A 209 4.87 6.87 -8.06
CA LYS A 209 5.08 6.71 -9.50
C LYS A 209 3.76 6.64 -10.27
N LEU A 210 2.77 5.91 -9.76
CA LEU A 210 1.45 5.80 -10.38
C LEU A 210 0.69 7.13 -10.39
N LEU A 211 0.76 7.90 -9.29
CA LEU A 211 0.08 9.20 -9.17
C LEU A 211 0.72 10.29 -10.02
N CYS A 212 2.06 10.32 -10.09
CA CYS A 212 2.79 11.27 -10.91
C CYS A 212 2.89 10.85 -12.38
N GLU A 213 2.57 9.58 -12.70
CA GLU A 213 2.71 8.97 -14.03
C GLU A 213 4.16 8.90 -14.51
N ILE A 214 5.08 8.53 -13.61
CA ILE A 214 6.52 8.55 -13.87
C ILE A 214 7.15 7.15 -13.88
N GLY A 215 8.19 7.01 -14.69
CA GLY A 215 8.95 5.78 -14.81
C GLY A 215 8.11 4.58 -15.25
N ARG A 216 8.49 3.39 -14.78
CA ARG A 216 7.79 2.13 -15.09
C ARG A 216 7.32 1.46 -13.79
N PRO A 217 6.00 1.46 -13.51
CA PRO A 217 5.46 0.71 -12.39
C PRO A 217 5.74 -0.80 -12.49
N LEU A 218 5.59 -1.53 -11.40
CA LEU A 218 5.70 -3.00 -11.36
C LEU A 218 4.53 -3.75 -12.03
N THR A 219 3.73 -3.07 -12.85
CA THR A 219 2.61 -3.72 -13.56
C THR A 219 3.10 -4.90 -14.41
N GLY A 220 2.52 -6.08 -14.19
CA GLY A 220 2.92 -7.32 -14.86
C GLY A 220 4.23 -7.93 -14.35
N ARG A 221 4.73 -7.48 -13.19
CA ARG A 221 5.98 -7.94 -12.59
C ARG A 221 5.78 -8.20 -11.10
N LEU A 222 6.21 -9.37 -10.64
CA LEU A 222 6.32 -9.71 -9.22
C LEU A 222 7.79 -9.58 -8.82
N LEU A 223 8.05 -8.66 -7.91
CA LEU A 223 9.38 -8.43 -7.38
C LEU A 223 9.51 -9.14 -6.03
N LEU A 224 10.53 -9.99 -5.91
CA LEU A 224 10.79 -10.85 -4.75
C LEU A 224 12.12 -10.43 -4.09
N LEU A 225 12.13 -10.32 -2.78
CA LEU A 225 13.32 -10.01 -1.98
C LEU A 225 13.62 -11.17 -1.03
N ASP A 226 14.83 -11.75 -1.12
CA ASP A 226 15.40 -12.54 -0.03
C ASP A 226 16.16 -11.60 0.91
N GLY A 227 15.60 -11.33 2.08
CA GLY A 227 16.19 -10.46 3.09
C GLY A 227 17.44 -11.04 3.78
N ARG A 228 17.83 -12.29 3.50
CA ARG A 228 19.07 -12.91 4.02
C ARG A 228 20.26 -12.55 3.14
N SER A 229 20.10 -12.63 1.82
CA SER A 229 21.13 -12.27 0.83
C SER A 229 21.00 -10.83 0.33
N MET A 230 19.86 -10.18 0.59
CA MET A 230 19.45 -8.89 0.02
C MET A 230 19.38 -8.90 -1.51
N GLU A 231 19.02 -10.05 -2.09
CA GLU A 231 18.88 -10.24 -3.53
C GLU A 231 17.44 -10.00 -3.99
N TRP A 232 17.30 -9.23 -5.06
CA TRP A 232 16.03 -8.98 -5.73
C TRP A 232 15.88 -9.83 -6.98
N ASN A 233 14.78 -10.56 -7.08
CA ASN A 233 14.41 -11.35 -8.24
C ASN A 233 13.11 -10.81 -8.85
N GLU A 234 13.10 -10.61 -10.17
CA GLU A 234 11.92 -10.17 -10.91
C GLU A 234 11.32 -11.35 -11.68
N MET A 235 10.03 -11.60 -11.47
CA MET A 235 9.26 -12.57 -12.23
C MET A 235 8.20 -11.86 -13.07
N LYS A 236 8.14 -12.17 -14.36
CA LYS A 236 7.07 -11.67 -15.24
C LYS A 236 5.78 -12.42 -14.96
N VAL A 237 4.70 -11.66 -14.88
CA VAL A 237 3.35 -12.16 -14.64
C VAL A 237 2.47 -11.77 -15.81
N SER A 238 1.71 -12.73 -16.34
CA SER A 238 0.77 -12.51 -17.43
C SER A 238 -0.67 -12.56 -16.94
N ARG A 239 -1.54 -11.78 -17.58
CA ARG A 239 -2.99 -11.88 -17.38
C ARG A 239 -3.47 -13.29 -17.77
N ASN A 240 -4.26 -13.92 -16.92
CA ASN A 240 -4.92 -15.19 -17.22
C ASN A 240 -6.31 -14.90 -17.82
N ALA A 241 -6.53 -15.29 -19.08
CA ALA A 241 -7.81 -15.10 -19.77
C ALA A 241 -8.98 -15.85 -19.09
N ALA A 242 -8.72 -16.93 -18.36
CA ALA A 242 -9.71 -17.69 -17.60
C ALA A 242 -9.82 -17.23 -16.13
N CYS A 243 -9.20 -16.12 -15.75
CA CYS A 243 -9.27 -15.61 -14.37
C CYS A 243 -10.72 -15.27 -14.00
N LYS A 244 -11.23 -15.85 -12.89
CA LYS A 244 -12.59 -15.60 -12.41
C LYS A 244 -12.87 -14.16 -11.99
N VAL A 245 -11.82 -13.36 -11.77
CA VAL A 245 -11.94 -11.96 -11.35
C VAL A 245 -11.81 -11.02 -12.54
N CYS A 246 -10.69 -11.06 -13.25
CA CYS A 246 -10.45 -10.11 -14.35
C CYS A 246 -10.77 -10.67 -15.74
N GLY A 247 -11.04 -11.97 -15.92
CA GLY A 247 -11.17 -12.57 -17.26
C GLY A 247 -12.31 -12.02 -18.12
N SER A 248 -13.34 -11.45 -17.51
CA SER A 248 -14.52 -10.88 -18.18
C SER A 248 -14.46 -9.36 -18.40
N HIS A 249 -13.35 -8.70 -18.04
CA HIS A 249 -13.21 -7.23 -18.07
C HIS A 249 -12.33 -6.72 -19.20
#